data_AF-A0A5C8TIC9-F1
#
_entry.id   AF-A0A5C8TIC9-F1
#
_cell.length_a   1.000
_cell.length_b   1.000
_cell.length_c   1.000
_cell.angle_alpha   90.00
_cell.angle_beta   90.00
_cell.angle_gamma   90.00
#
_symmetry.space_group_name_H-M   'P 1'
#
loop_
_entity.id
_entity.type
_entity.pdbx_description
1 polymer ?
#
loop_
_entity_poly.entity_id
_entity_poly.type
_entity_poly.pdbx_seq_one_letter_code
_entity_poly.pdbx_strand_id
1 'polypeptide(L)'
;MRSLPPAHAVAIIAPLFCGSVQAAETAQPAASTVPVMTPLIADALTTPRVVPMSDGLNHLVYELRLSNVLDGRFDLKRLVVVDGSSKRPLLALDREAIGERLSLGGRRGNATASLGAYQFGIVFLHLTLQAGERIPETLVHDVEGFAEPLKADLSMQIARTPVIDQVLPVLAAPLHGSGYVVGDGCCDSVRHVRALLPLNGAFRLAQRYAIDWEKIDDEHRIVRGDLKDVKSYRIYGEPVLAVADGTVVGSRNDLPDQTPGALPSNLPIGEADGNFIIMNIASGAFVLYAHLKPGSVGPAVGDHVKRGDLLGKVGNSGKSQAPHLHLHVMDGPNGLLADGLPYVFEILTIPATVDGGTAGFDDAEATGSPLRLARKTPPSAMHKALPLDLSIVDWGTPLSKQNKP
;
A
#
# COMPACT_ATOMS: atom_id res chain seq x y z
N MET A 1 -10.03 -56.59 -76.70
CA MET A 1 -10.61 -57.54 -75.73
C MET A 1 -10.41 -56.98 -74.34
N ARG A 2 -11.52 -56.87 -73.60
CA ARG A 2 -11.68 -56.92 -72.14
C ARG A 2 -11.00 -55.85 -71.26
N SER A 3 -11.86 -54.90 -70.88
CA SER A 3 -11.94 -54.19 -69.60
C SER A 3 -11.93 -55.10 -68.36
N LEU A 4 -11.27 -54.65 -67.29
CA LEU A 4 -11.58 -54.94 -65.87
C LEU A 4 -11.15 -53.70 -65.02
N PRO A 5 -11.82 -53.42 -63.88
CA PRO A 5 -12.07 -52.06 -63.36
C PRO A 5 -11.11 -51.61 -62.23
N PRO A 6 -11.12 -50.31 -61.85
CA PRO A 6 -10.38 -49.82 -60.69
C PRO A 6 -11.11 -50.14 -59.37
N ALA A 7 -10.33 -50.59 -58.38
CA ALA A 7 -10.76 -50.89 -57.03
C ALA A 7 -11.44 -49.68 -56.36
N HIS A 8 -12.65 -49.89 -55.84
CA HIS A 8 -13.33 -48.97 -54.92
C HIS A 8 -12.84 -49.27 -53.50
N ALA A 9 -12.15 -48.31 -52.89
CA ALA A 9 -11.91 -48.29 -51.46
C ALA A 9 -13.22 -47.89 -50.76
N VAL A 10 -13.74 -48.77 -49.92
CA VAL A 10 -14.90 -48.52 -49.06
C VAL A 10 -14.45 -47.59 -47.92
N ALA A 11 -14.94 -46.35 -47.94
CA ALA A 11 -14.83 -45.43 -46.82
C ALA A 11 -15.87 -45.81 -45.75
N ILE A 12 -15.40 -46.22 -44.58
CA ILE A 12 -16.24 -46.35 -43.39
C ILE A 12 -16.46 -44.92 -42.85
N ILE A 13 -17.65 -44.38 -43.09
CA ILE A 13 -18.11 -43.12 -42.50
C ILE A 13 -18.54 -43.42 -41.06
N ALA A 14 -17.69 -43.09 -40.09
CA ALA A 14 -18.10 -42.93 -38.70
C ALA A 14 -18.77 -41.55 -38.53
N PRO A 15 -19.95 -41.45 -37.90
CA PRO A 15 -20.57 -40.15 -37.68
C PRO A 15 -19.77 -39.37 -36.63
N LEU A 16 -19.16 -38.26 -37.04
CA LEU A 16 -18.71 -37.22 -36.12
C LEU A 16 -19.96 -36.64 -35.43
N PHE A 17 -20.18 -37.02 -34.17
CA PHE A 17 -21.00 -36.22 -33.27
C PHE A 17 -20.27 -34.91 -33.01
N CYS A 18 -20.73 -33.82 -33.66
CA CYS A 18 -20.43 -32.46 -33.21
C CYS A 18 -21.09 -32.25 -31.85
N GLY A 19 -20.39 -32.62 -30.78
CA GLY A 19 -20.69 -32.16 -29.44
C GLY A 19 -20.32 -30.68 -29.35
N SER A 20 -21.30 -29.80 -29.46
CA SER A 20 -21.17 -28.42 -29.02
C SER A 20 -20.85 -28.43 -27.53
N VAL A 21 -19.58 -28.19 -27.18
CA VAL A 21 -19.18 -27.92 -25.80
C VAL A 21 -19.75 -26.54 -25.47
N GLN A 22 -20.97 -26.52 -24.94
CA GLN A 22 -21.46 -25.37 -24.20
C GLN A 22 -20.57 -25.26 -22.96
N ALA A 23 -19.66 -24.29 -23.00
CA ALA A 23 -19.02 -23.81 -21.79
C ALA A 23 -20.14 -23.49 -20.81
N ALA A 24 -20.18 -24.22 -19.69
CA ALA A 24 -21.09 -23.92 -18.61
C ALA A 24 -20.68 -22.53 -18.08
N GLU A 25 -21.39 -21.52 -18.56
CA GLU A 25 -21.41 -20.19 -17.96
C GLU A 25 -21.84 -20.40 -16.51
N THR A 26 -20.88 -20.34 -15.59
CA THR A 26 -21.18 -20.30 -14.16
C THR A 26 -21.94 -19.00 -13.92
N ALA A 27 -23.27 -19.09 -13.95
CA ALA A 27 -24.15 -17.98 -13.71
C ALA A 27 -23.78 -17.33 -12.37
N GLN A 28 -23.28 -16.11 -12.44
CA GLN A 28 -23.13 -15.24 -11.29
C GLN A 28 -24.50 -15.15 -10.62
N PRO A 29 -24.63 -15.37 -9.30
CA PRO A 29 -25.92 -15.27 -8.64
C PRO A 29 -26.50 -13.88 -8.92
N ALA A 30 -27.67 -13.86 -9.57
CA ALA A 30 -28.32 -12.63 -10.00
C ALA A 30 -28.52 -11.72 -8.79
N ALA A 31 -28.00 -10.49 -8.87
CA ALA A 31 -28.32 -9.47 -7.90
C ALA A 31 -29.85 -9.29 -7.84
N SER A 32 -30.40 -9.10 -6.64
CA SER A 32 -31.83 -8.85 -6.45
C SER A 32 -32.32 -7.78 -7.43
N THR A 33 -33.36 -8.09 -8.20
CA THR A 33 -33.99 -7.14 -9.14
C THR A 33 -34.98 -6.21 -8.44
N VAL A 34 -35.23 -6.40 -7.15
CA VAL A 34 -36.11 -5.53 -6.36
C VAL A 34 -35.30 -4.31 -5.90
N PRO A 35 -35.72 -3.08 -6.27
CA PRO A 35 -35.03 -1.87 -5.84
C PRO A 35 -35.13 -1.69 -4.32
N VAL A 36 -34.00 -1.39 -3.69
CA VAL A 36 -33.90 -1.09 -2.24
C VAL A 36 -33.38 0.34 -2.07
N MET A 37 -34.06 1.14 -1.25
CA MET A 37 -33.63 2.50 -0.96
C MET A 37 -32.38 2.51 -0.07
N THR A 38 -31.32 3.19 -0.52
CA THR A 38 -30.04 3.30 0.20
C THR A 38 -29.65 4.78 0.35
N PRO A 39 -30.09 5.46 1.43
CA PRO A 39 -29.81 6.88 1.64
C PRO A 39 -28.36 7.18 2.03
N LEU A 40 -27.56 6.14 2.28
CA LEU A 40 -26.11 6.20 2.33
C LEU A 40 -25.59 5.46 1.10
N ILE A 41 -24.90 6.17 0.21
CA ILE A 41 -24.27 5.57 -0.97
C ILE A 41 -22.77 5.41 -0.75
N ALA A 42 -22.16 4.45 -1.43
CA ALA A 42 -20.74 4.20 -1.28
C ALA A 42 -20.05 3.68 -2.54
N ASP A 43 -18.77 3.99 -2.63
CA ASP A 43 -17.84 3.53 -3.65
C ASP A 43 -16.44 3.40 -3.07
N ALA A 44 -15.67 2.41 -3.54
CA ALA A 44 -14.26 2.31 -3.21
C ALA A 44 -13.47 3.28 -4.09
N LEU A 45 -12.60 4.09 -3.48
CA LEU A 45 -11.78 5.06 -4.23
C LEU A 45 -10.74 4.36 -5.11
N THR A 46 -10.22 3.23 -4.63
CA THR A 46 -9.32 2.36 -5.38
C THR A 46 -9.72 0.90 -5.17
N THR A 47 -9.40 0.06 -6.15
CA THR A 47 -9.67 -1.37 -6.06
C THR A 47 -8.68 -2.03 -5.08
N PRO A 48 -9.16 -2.69 -4.01
CA PRO A 48 -8.28 -3.36 -3.05
C PRO A 48 -7.47 -4.46 -3.72
N ARG A 49 -6.20 -4.52 -3.33
CA ARG A 49 -5.22 -5.49 -3.83
C ARG A 49 -4.73 -6.35 -2.68
N VAL A 50 -4.52 -7.63 -2.95
CA VAL A 50 -3.98 -8.57 -1.97
C VAL A 50 -2.48 -8.37 -1.83
N VAL A 51 -2.00 -8.26 -0.59
CA VAL A 51 -0.59 -8.03 -0.27
C VAL A 51 -0.11 -9.05 0.76
N PRO A 52 0.80 -9.97 0.40
CA PRO A 52 1.46 -10.83 1.38
C PRO A 52 2.35 -9.99 2.30
N MET A 53 2.13 -10.08 3.61
CA MET A 53 2.85 -9.29 4.61
C MET A 53 3.74 -10.15 5.52
N SER A 54 4.60 -9.49 6.27
CA SER A 54 5.58 -10.13 7.16
C SER A 54 5.04 -10.83 8.41
N ASP A 55 3.74 -10.77 8.67
CA ASP A 55 3.07 -11.62 9.67
C ASP A 55 2.58 -12.96 9.08
N GLY A 56 2.81 -13.18 7.79
CA GLY A 56 2.35 -14.38 7.08
C GLY A 56 0.90 -14.30 6.66
N LEU A 57 0.23 -13.16 6.80
CA LEU A 57 -1.14 -12.93 6.34
C LEU A 57 -1.15 -12.20 4.99
N ASN A 58 -2.31 -12.25 4.35
CA ASN A 58 -2.63 -11.46 3.17
C ASN A 58 -3.46 -10.25 3.60
N HIS A 59 -2.99 -9.04 3.29
CA HIS A 59 -3.64 -7.80 3.69
C HIS A 59 -4.33 -7.16 2.50
N LEU A 60 -5.47 -6.52 2.75
CA LEU A 60 -6.13 -5.63 1.80
C LEU A 60 -6.35 -4.28 2.49
N VAL A 61 -5.86 -3.22 1.86
CA VAL A 61 -5.97 -1.83 2.32
C VAL A 61 -6.59 -1.00 1.22
N TYR A 62 -7.65 -0.26 1.56
CA TYR A 62 -8.41 0.56 0.61
C TYR A 62 -9.33 1.55 1.33
N GLU A 63 -9.87 2.48 0.56
CA GLU A 63 -10.68 3.58 1.05
C GLU A 63 -12.11 3.45 0.52
N LEU A 64 -13.09 3.42 1.43
CA LEU A 64 -14.50 3.44 1.10
C LEU A 64 -15.06 4.84 1.30
N ARG A 65 -15.48 5.51 0.23
CA ARG A 65 -16.21 6.76 0.32
C ARG A 65 -17.66 6.46 0.67
N LEU A 66 -18.14 7.09 1.74
CA LEU A 66 -19.55 7.08 2.15
C LEU A 66 -20.13 8.48 1.94
N SER A 67 -21.28 8.58 1.28
CA SER A 67 -21.99 9.85 1.09
C SER A 67 -23.41 9.74 1.64
N ASN A 68 -23.72 10.59 2.61
CA ASN A 68 -25.07 10.74 3.14
C ASN A 68 -25.86 11.66 2.21
N VAL A 69 -26.90 11.15 1.54
CA VAL A 69 -27.74 11.96 0.65
C VAL A 69 -28.96 12.57 1.35
N LEU A 70 -29.10 12.34 2.66
CA LEU A 70 -30.17 12.90 3.48
C LEU A 70 -29.90 14.36 3.83
N ASP A 71 -30.98 15.07 4.14
CA ASP A 71 -31.00 16.45 4.65
C ASP A 71 -30.76 16.55 6.17
N GLY A 72 -30.43 15.44 6.82
CA GLY A 72 -30.07 15.37 8.24
C GLY A 72 -29.01 14.31 8.51
N ARG A 73 -28.69 14.10 9.80
CA ARG A 73 -27.56 13.28 10.21
C ARG A 73 -27.82 11.78 9.99
N PHE A 74 -26.76 11.07 9.59
CA PHE A 74 -26.67 9.62 9.61
C PHE A 74 -25.60 9.19 10.61
N ASP A 75 -25.99 8.47 11.66
CA ASP A 75 -25.09 7.94 12.68
C ASP A 75 -24.77 6.48 12.38
N LEU A 76 -23.53 6.18 12.00
CA LEU A 76 -23.10 4.81 11.77
C LEU A 76 -23.00 4.05 13.10
N LYS A 77 -23.53 2.82 13.10
CA LYS A 77 -23.50 1.89 14.23
C LYS A 77 -22.58 0.70 13.98
N ARG A 78 -22.60 0.17 12.75
CA ARG A 78 -21.83 -1.02 12.36
C ARG A 78 -21.47 -0.97 10.88
N LEU A 79 -20.28 -1.46 10.54
CA LEU A 79 -19.84 -1.70 9.18
C LEU A 79 -19.17 -3.08 9.13
N VAL A 80 -19.65 -3.95 8.25
CA VAL A 80 -19.08 -5.28 8.03
C VAL A 80 -18.63 -5.40 6.59
N VAL A 81 -17.36 -5.75 6.39
CA VAL A 81 -16.86 -6.16 5.08
C VAL A 81 -17.12 -7.66 4.92
N VAL A 82 -17.76 -8.04 3.84
CA VAL A 82 -18.25 -9.39 3.58
C VAL A 82 -17.70 -9.91 2.25
N ASP A 83 -17.31 -11.17 2.19
CA ASP A 83 -17.04 -11.86 0.92
C ASP A 83 -18.33 -11.90 0.10
N GLY A 84 -18.32 -11.25 -1.06
CA GLY A 84 -19.50 -11.11 -1.90
C GLY A 84 -20.05 -12.43 -2.44
N SER A 85 -19.23 -13.49 -2.46
CA SER A 85 -19.61 -14.85 -2.88
C SER A 85 -20.07 -15.71 -1.71
N SER A 86 -19.20 -15.95 -0.72
CA SER A 86 -19.50 -16.86 0.40
C SER A 86 -20.39 -16.24 1.49
N LYS A 87 -20.59 -14.92 1.46
CA LYS A 87 -21.30 -14.14 2.48
C LYS A 87 -20.66 -14.19 3.87
N ARG A 88 -19.43 -14.68 3.97
CA ARG A 88 -18.69 -14.71 5.23
C ARG A 88 -18.20 -13.31 5.59
N PRO A 89 -18.36 -12.86 6.85
CA PRO A 89 -17.77 -11.62 7.32
C PRO A 89 -16.23 -11.74 7.37
N LEU A 90 -15.54 -10.72 6.88
CA LEU A 90 -14.08 -10.63 6.82
C LEU A 90 -13.53 -9.56 7.80
N LEU A 91 -14.30 -8.49 8.02
CA LEU A 91 -14.01 -7.45 8.99
C LEU A 91 -15.32 -6.94 9.58
N ALA A 92 -15.36 -6.67 10.88
CA ALA A 92 -16.49 -6.01 11.53
C ALA A 92 -15.99 -4.83 12.35
N LEU A 93 -16.54 -3.65 12.09
CA LEU A 93 -16.28 -2.42 12.82
C LEU A 93 -17.55 -2.02 13.54
N ASP A 94 -17.45 -1.78 14.84
CA ASP A 94 -18.48 -1.11 15.61
C ASP A 94 -18.37 0.41 15.47
N ARG A 95 -19.25 1.14 16.16
CA ARG A 95 -19.27 2.60 16.13
C ARG A 95 -17.93 3.24 16.55
N GLU A 96 -17.26 2.68 17.55
CA GLU A 96 -16.00 3.24 18.05
C GLU A 96 -14.90 3.06 17.01
N ALA A 97 -14.75 1.84 16.49
CA ALA A 97 -13.78 1.54 15.44
C ALA A 97 -14.05 2.32 14.13
N ILE A 98 -15.34 2.55 13.79
CA ILE A 98 -15.70 3.47 12.70
C ILE A 98 -15.25 4.89 13.04
N GLY A 99 -15.49 5.34 14.27
CA GLY A 99 -15.09 6.66 14.77
C GLY A 99 -13.60 6.96 14.64
N GLU A 100 -12.75 5.93 14.64
CA GLU A 100 -11.30 6.04 14.45
C GLU A 100 -10.85 5.94 12.98
N ARG A 101 -11.69 5.36 12.11
CA ARG A 101 -11.35 5.02 10.71
C ARG A 101 -12.07 5.86 9.67
N LEU A 102 -13.22 6.43 10.00
CA LEU A 102 -13.97 7.33 9.13
C LEU A 102 -13.52 8.77 9.36
N SER A 103 -12.98 9.40 8.32
CA SER A 103 -12.60 10.81 8.33
C SER A 103 -13.56 11.64 7.48
N LEU A 104 -14.15 12.68 8.07
CA LEU A 104 -15.03 13.61 7.35
C LEU A 104 -14.25 14.31 6.22
N GLY A 105 -14.77 14.25 5.01
CA GLY A 105 -14.10 14.78 3.81
C GLY A 105 -12.75 14.10 3.48
N GLY A 106 -12.44 12.95 4.11
CA GLY A 106 -11.13 12.28 3.98
C GLY A 106 -9.98 12.98 4.69
N ARG A 107 -10.27 13.95 5.57
CA ARG A 107 -9.25 14.76 6.25
C ARG A 107 -8.85 14.17 7.59
N ARG A 108 -7.56 13.89 7.78
CA ARG A 108 -6.99 13.47 9.06
C ARG A 108 -7.30 14.46 10.18
N GLY A 109 -7.52 13.94 11.39
CA GLY A 109 -7.92 14.72 12.56
C GLY A 109 -9.42 15.01 12.65
N ASN A 110 -10.19 14.75 11.59
CA ASN A 110 -11.65 14.90 11.58
C ASN A 110 -12.34 13.53 11.64
N ALA A 111 -11.87 12.66 12.55
CA ALA A 111 -12.42 11.32 12.73
C ALA A 111 -13.83 11.39 13.35
N THR A 112 -14.77 10.58 12.86
CA THR A 112 -16.18 10.63 13.25
C THR A 112 -16.88 9.31 12.97
N ALA A 113 -17.97 9.02 13.67
CA ALA A 113 -18.89 7.92 13.32
C ALA A 113 -20.22 8.42 12.74
N SER A 114 -20.28 9.70 12.36
CA SER A 114 -21.50 10.35 11.89
C SER A 114 -21.22 11.22 10.66
N LEU A 115 -22.16 11.21 9.71
CA LEU A 115 -22.18 12.12 8.58
C LEU A 115 -23.38 13.05 8.72
N GLY A 116 -23.16 14.36 8.70
CA GLY A 116 -24.22 15.36 8.64
C GLY A 116 -24.94 15.38 7.29
N ALA A 117 -25.90 16.28 7.17
CA ALA A 117 -26.68 16.48 5.94
C ALA A 117 -25.75 16.69 4.73
N TYR A 118 -25.95 15.90 3.67
CA TYR A 118 -25.20 15.98 2.40
C TYR A 118 -23.67 15.84 2.52
N GLN A 119 -23.18 15.34 3.65
CA GLN A 119 -21.75 15.15 3.87
C GLN A 119 -21.28 13.81 3.30
N PHE A 120 -20.00 13.77 2.94
CA PHE A 120 -19.29 12.53 2.68
C PHE A 120 -18.10 12.38 3.62
N GLY A 121 -17.67 11.14 3.82
CA GLY A 121 -16.45 10.81 4.53
C GLY A 121 -15.78 9.59 3.92
N ILE A 122 -14.54 9.36 4.31
CA ILE A 122 -13.72 8.23 3.84
C ILE A 122 -13.44 7.30 5.00
N VAL A 123 -13.85 6.04 4.89
CA VAL A 123 -13.48 4.97 5.80
C VAL A 123 -12.19 4.32 5.29
N PHE A 124 -11.13 4.35 6.10
CA PHE A 124 -9.88 3.64 5.81
C PHE A 124 -9.97 2.20 6.31
N LEU A 125 -10.10 1.27 5.37
CA LEU A 125 -10.32 -0.15 5.63
C LEU A 125 -9.02 -0.93 5.50
N HIS A 126 -8.81 -1.80 6.48
CA HIS A 126 -7.71 -2.75 6.55
C HIS A 126 -8.29 -4.08 7.01
N LEU A 127 -8.21 -5.12 6.19
CA LEU A 127 -8.56 -6.49 6.57
C LEU A 127 -7.44 -7.46 6.24
N THR A 128 -7.45 -8.59 6.93
CA THR A 128 -6.48 -9.67 6.78
C THR A 128 -7.17 -10.97 6.42
N LEU A 129 -6.48 -11.78 5.61
CA LEU A 129 -6.86 -13.13 5.22
C LEU A 129 -5.71 -14.07 5.60
N GLN A 130 -6.03 -15.28 6.03
CA GLN A 130 -5.02 -16.29 6.34
C GLN A 130 -4.25 -16.71 5.08
N ALA A 131 -3.00 -17.12 5.25
CA ALA A 131 -2.24 -17.70 4.14
C ALA A 131 -2.96 -18.92 3.55
N GLY A 132 -3.09 -18.96 2.23
CA GLY A 132 -3.77 -20.05 1.51
C GLY A 132 -5.30 -20.03 1.62
N GLU A 133 -5.88 -19.07 2.35
CA GLU A 133 -7.32 -18.83 2.33
C GLU A 133 -7.78 -18.38 0.94
N ARG A 134 -9.00 -18.76 0.54
CA ARG A 134 -9.58 -18.29 -0.73
C ARG A 134 -9.69 -16.77 -0.70
N ILE A 135 -9.08 -16.12 -1.68
CA ILE A 135 -9.21 -14.68 -1.89
C ILE A 135 -10.61 -14.39 -2.47
N PRO A 136 -11.38 -13.46 -1.87
CA PRO A 136 -12.68 -13.08 -2.39
C PRO A 136 -12.52 -12.33 -3.72
N GLU A 137 -13.33 -12.68 -4.74
CA GLU A 137 -13.36 -11.94 -6.01
C GLU A 137 -14.00 -10.55 -5.87
N THR A 138 -14.91 -10.42 -4.91
CA THR A 138 -15.62 -9.17 -4.61
C THR A 138 -15.85 -9.04 -3.12
N LEU A 139 -15.75 -7.82 -2.60
CA LEU A 139 -16.19 -7.41 -1.28
C LEU A 139 -17.55 -6.70 -1.37
N VAL A 140 -18.35 -6.82 -0.33
CA VAL A 140 -19.57 -6.02 -0.15
C VAL A 140 -19.63 -5.53 1.29
N HIS A 141 -20.28 -4.39 1.52
CA HIS A 141 -20.26 -3.71 2.81
C HIS A 141 -21.67 -3.65 3.38
N ASP A 142 -21.89 -4.34 4.50
CA ASP A 142 -23.14 -4.23 5.24
C ASP A 142 -23.01 -3.12 6.28
N VAL A 143 -23.85 -2.10 6.19
CA VAL A 143 -23.85 -0.93 7.08
C VAL A 143 -25.15 -0.86 7.84
N GLU A 144 -25.04 -0.60 9.14
CA GLU A 144 -26.15 -0.29 10.03
C GLU A 144 -25.96 1.11 10.61
N GLY A 145 -27.04 1.87 10.68
CA GLY A 145 -27.00 3.21 11.26
C GLY A 145 -28.37 3.83 11.48
N PHE A 146 -28.40 4.91 12.26
CA PHE A 146 -29.60 5.67 12.54
C PHE A 146 -29.71 6.86 11.58
N ALA A 147 -30.81 6.95 10.84
CA ALA A 147 -31.13 8.06 9.96
C ALA A 147 -32.04 9.06 10.69
N GLU A 148 -31.51 10.21 11.10
CA GLU A 148 -32.23 11.22 11.87
C GLU A 148 -33.52 11.70 11.17
N PRO A 149 -33.52 12.06 9.87
CA PRO A 149 -34.75 12.52 9.18
C PRO A 149 -35.87 11.49 9.17
N LEU A 150 -35.51 10.20 9.07
CA LEU A 150 -36.46 9.10 9.05
C LEU A 150 -36.85 8.61 10.45
N LYS A 151 -36.11 9.04 11.48
CA LYS A 151 -36.24 8.58 12.86
C LYS A 151 -36.21 7.06 12.98
N ALA A 152 -35.37 6.41 12.18
CA ALA A 152 -35.34 4.96 12.04
C ALA A 152 -33.91 4.43 11.91
N ASP A 153 -33.73 3.20 12.38
CA ASP A 153 -32.55 2.41 12.07
C ASP A 153 -32.66 1.80 10.68
N LEU A 154 -31.59 1.93 9.91
CA LEU A 154 -31.45 1.35 8.58
C LEU A 154 -30.33 0.32 8.58
N SER A 155 -30.55 -0.74 7.82
CA SER A 155 -29.53 -1.70 7.42
C SER A 155 -29.50 -1.76 5.91
N MET A 156 -28.31 -1.71 5.34
CA MET A 156 -28.14 -1.70 3.89
C MET A 156 -26.83 -2.35 3.49
N GLN A 157 -26.85 -2.97 2.32
CA GLN A 157 -25.67 -3.49 1.66
C GLN A 157 -25.25 -2.52 0.55
N ILE A 158 -23.99 -2.07 0.59
CA ILE A 158 -23.46 -1.02 -0.30
C ILE A 158 -22.11 -1.44 -0.89
N ALA A 159 -21.70 -0.72 -1.93
CA ALA A 159 -20.38 -0.81 -2.57
C ALA A 159 -19.90 -2.24 -2.83
N ARG A 160 -20.45 -2.89 -3.88
CA ARG A 160 -19.85 -4.11 -4.43
C ARG A 160 -18.52 -3.76 -5.09
N THR A 161 -17.43 -4.20 -4.49
CA THR A 161 -16.07 -3.78 -4.82
C THR A 161 -15.27 -4.98 -5.32
N PRO A 162 -14.69 -4.97 -6.52
CA PRO A 162 -13.82 -6.05 -6.97
C PRO A 162 -12.53 -6.13 -6.14
N VAL A 163 -11.89 -7.28 -6.11
CA VAL A 163 -10.56 -7.47 -5.51
C VAL A 163 -9.59 -7.87 -6.60
N ILE A 164 -8.38 -7.32 -6.55
CA ILE A 164 -7.31 -7.69 -7.46
C ILE A 164 -6.30 -8.58 -6.75
N ASP A 165 -6.19 -9.81 -7.22
CA ASP A 165 -5.12 -10.75 -6.87
C ASP A 165 -4.22 -10.94 -8.10
N GLN A 166 -3.18 -10.11 -8.18
CA GLN A 166 -2.23 -10.12 -9.30
C GLN A 166 -0.80 -10.14 -8.77
N VAL A 167 0.13 -10.55 -9.62
CA VAL A 167 1.56 -10.49 -9.31
C VAL A 167 1.96 -9.05 -8.99
N LEU A 168 2.58 -8.89 -7.82
CA LEU A 168 3.07 -7.61 -7.34
C LEU A 168 4.50 -7.33 -7.85
N PRO A 169 4.89 -6.04 -7.98
CA PRO A 169 6.28 -5.66 -8.14
C PRO A 169 7.15 -6.26 -7.03
N VAL A 170 8.24 -6.93 -7.42
CA VAL A 170 9.19 -7.52 -6.48
C VAL A 170 10.45 -6.66 -6.45
N LEU A 171 10.74 -6.10 -5.29
CA LEU A 171 11.81 -5.13 -5.08
C LEU A 171 13.02 -5.80 -4.41
N ALA A 172 14.21 -5.35 -4.78
CA ALA A 172 15.44 -5.58 -4.03
C ALA A 172 15.52 -4.67 -2.80
N ALA A 173 16.55 -4.88 -1.98
CA ALA A 173 16.88 -3.99 -0.88
C ALA A 173 17.25 -2.59 -1.41
N PRO A 174 16.58 -1.51 -0.96
CA PRO A 174 16.91 -0.14 -1.32
C PRO A 174 18.11 0.42 -0.53
N LEU A 175 18.50 -0.29 0.55
CA LEU A 175 19.53 0.06 1.51
C LEU A 175 20.35 -1.19 1.83
N HIS A 176 21.52 -1.03 2.45
CA HIS A 176 22.41 -2.15 2.77
C HIS A 176 22.71 -2.24 4.27
N GLY A 177 22.75 -3.45 4.83
CA GLY A 177 23.07 -3.71 6.23
C GLY A 177 21.83 -3.91 7.12
N SER A 178 21.97 -3.61 8.41
CA SER A 178 21.01 -3.96 9.45
C SER A 178 20.42 -2.75 10.17
N GLY A 179 19.33 -2.99 10.90
CA GLY A 179 18.73 -2.02 11.81
C GLY A 179 17.88 -0.96 11.12
N TYR A 180 17.22 -1.30 10.01
CA TYR A 180 16.32 -0.37 9.34
C TYR A 180 14.92 -0.44 9.93
N VAL A 181 14.36 0.69 10.34
CA VAL A 181 12.99 0.77 10.85
C VAL A 181 12.06 1.03 9.69
N VAL A 182 10.97 0.25 9.60
CA VAL A 182 9.84 0.54 8.72
C VAL A 182 8.99 1.60 9.40
N GLY A 183 9.22 2.87 9.07
CA GLY A 183 8.44 4.00 9.57
C GLY A 183 7.23 4.27 8.68
N ASP A 184 6.08 4.50 9.31
CA ASP A 184 4.82 4.86 8.65
C ASP A 184 4.41 3.92 7.52
N GLY A 185 4.78 2.65 7.67
CA GLY A 185 4.49 1.60 6.72
C GLY A 185 3.04 1.16 6.78
N CYS A 186 2.74 0.14 5.98
CA CYS A 186 1.44 -0.50 6.01
C CYS A 186 1.21 -1.16 7.39
N CYS A 187 0.01 -1.10 7.97
CA CYS A 187 -1.24 -0.84 7.25
C CYS A 187 -2.23 0.08 7.97
N ASP A 188 -1.97 0.43 9.23
CA ASP A 188 -2.83 1.32 10.01
C ASP A 188 -2.16 2.66 10.35
N SER A 189 -0.91 2.88 9.95
CA SER A 189 -0.25 4.18 10.10
C SER A 189 -1.12 5.29 9.48
N VAL A 190 -1.27 6.37 10.23
CA VAL A 190 -2.11 7.51 9.83
C VAL A 190 -1.34 8.47 8.90
N ARG A 191 0.01 8.45 8.91
CA ARG A 191 0.80 9.43 8.16
C ARG A 191 0.89 9.16 6.67
N HIS A 192 0.98 7.89 6.24
CA HIS A 192 0.99 7.52 4.82
C HIS A 192 -0.32 6.92 4.35
N VAL A 193 -0.78 5.85 5.02
CA VAL A 193 -1.94 5.06 4.60
C VAL A 193 -3.23 5.88 4.58
N ARG A 194 -3.25 7.02 5.29
CA ARG A 194 -4.39 7.96 5.34
C ARG A 194 -4.09 9.34 4.77
N ALA A 195 -3.03 9.49 3.98
CA ALA A 195 -2.61 10.75 3.36
C ALA A 195 -3.42 11.12 2.10
N LEU A 196 -4.75 11.16 2.19
CA LEU A 196 -5.60 11.41 1.02
C LEU A 196 -5.50 12.87 0.57
N LEU A 197 -5.02 13.10 -0.65
CA LEU A 197 -4.78 14.45 -1.19
C LEU A 197 -5.83 14.82 -2.25
N PRO A 198 -6.54 15.95 -2.11
CA PRO A 198 -7.42 16.48 -3.16
C PRO A 198 -6.61 17.28 -4.19
N LEU A 199 -6.12 16.60 -5.23
CA LEU A 199 -5.25 17.19 -6.25
C LEU A 199 -5.93 17.17 -7.62
N ASN A 200 -5.90 18.33 -8.30
CA ASN A 200 -6.45 18.50 -9.64
C ASN A 200 -7.90 17.99 -9.80
N GLY A 201 -8.73 18.19 -8.78
CA GLY A 201 -10.15 17.79 -8.78
C GLY A 201 -10.40 16.30 -8.48
N ALA A 202 -9.38 15.53 -8.11
CA ALA A 202 -9.50 14.13 -7.73
C ALA A 202 -8.84 13.86 -6.37
N PHE A 203 -9.28 12.80 -5.69
CA PHE A 203 -8.53 12.27 -4.56
C PHE A 203 -7.39 11.38 -5.04
N ARG A 204 -6.21 11.54 -4.44
CA ARG A 204 -5.00 10.75 -4.70
C ARG A 204 -4.40 10.23 -3.41
N LEU A 205 -3.97 8.98 -3.42
CA LEU A 205 -3.30 8.34 -2.28
C LEU A 205 -2.03 7.61 -2.73
N ALA A 206 -1.06 8.36 -3.25
CA ALA A 206 0.22 7.83 -3.72
C ALA A 206 0.97 7.04 -2.63
N GLN A 207 0.87 7.50 -1.38
CA GLN A 207 1.63 6.95 -0.26
C GLN A 207 0.99 5.75 0.43
N ARG A 208 -0.06 5.12 -0.13
CA ARG A 208 -0.79 4.01 0.53
C ARG A 208 0.12 2.90 1.07
N TYR A 209 1.18 2.59 0.34
CA TYR A 209 2.18 1.56 0.69
C TYR A 209 3.59 2.14 0.85
N ALA A 210 3.69 3.44 1.09
CA ALA A 210 4.99 4.07 1.33
C ALA A 210 5.61 3.58 2.63
N ILE A 211 6.95 3.55 2.64
CA ILE A 211 7.75 3.32 3.83
C ILE A 211 8.75 4.45 3.94
N ASP A 212 8.80 5.08 5.12
CA ASP A 212 9.91 5.92 5.53
C ASP A 212 10.91 5.04 6.24
N TRP A 213 11.99 4.71 5.53
CA TRP A 213 13.07 3.93 6.10
C TRP A 213 13.92 4.81 6.99
N GLU A 214 14.02 4.43 8.26
CA GLU A 214 14.95 5.01 9.22
C GLU A 214 15.98 3.97 9.66
N LYS A 215 16.99 4.37 10.43
CA LYS A 215 18.04 3.45 10.90
C LYS A 215 18.31 3.65 12.37
N ILE A 216 18.50 2.55 13.08
CA ILE A 216 18.98 2.54 14.46
C ILE A 216 20.45 2.13 14.56
N ASP A 217 21.11 2.61 15.62
CA ASP A 217 22.39 2.05 16.05
C ASP A 217 22.22 0.79 16.92
N ASP A 218 23.35 0.28 17.40
CA ASP A 218 23.46 -0.87 18.30
C ASP A 218 22.81 -0.64 19.68
N GLU A 219 22.58 0.61 20.06
CA GLU A 219 21.80 0.98 21.24
C GLU A 219 20.35 1.34 20.92
N HIS A 220 19.88 1.02 19.70
CA HIS A 220 18.53 1.23 19.20
C HIS A 220 18.12 2.71 19.08
N ARG A 221 19.07 3.63 18.92
CA ARG A 221 18.77 5.06 18.73
C ARG A 221 18.71 5.42 17.26
N ILE A 222 17.67 6.16 16.88
CA ILE A 222 17.52 6.78 15.55
C ILE A 222 18.51 7.93 15.37
N VAL A 223 18.78 8.66 16.46
CA VAL A 223 19.57 9.88 16.47
C VAL A 223 20.45 9.92 17.72
N ARG A 224 21.68 10.41 17.56
CA ARG A 224 22.62 10.66 18.66
C ARG A 224 23.42 11.92 18.38
N GLY A 225 23.27 12.89 19.28
CA GLY A 225 23.86 14.23 19.13
C GLY A 225 22.76 15.29 19.06
N ASP A 226 23.03 16.35 18.32
CA ASP A 226 22.10 17.46 18.14
C ASP A 226 20.91 17.03 17.26
N LEU A 227 19.70 17.06 17.82
CA LEU A 227 18.45 16.75 17.12
C LEU A 227 18.15 17.71 15.96
N LYS A 228 18.87 18.85 15.85
CA LYS A 228 18.74 19.81 14.74
C LYS A 228 19.80 19.64 13.66
N ASP A 229 20.76 18.73 13.83
CA ASP A 229 21.75 18.39 12.79
C ASP A 229 21.36 17.07 12.12
N VAL A 230 21.15 17.12 10.81
CA VAL A 230 20.88 15.93 9.98
C VAL A 230 21.94 14.85 10.14
N LYS A 231 23.20 15.23 10.42
CA LYS A 231 24.31 14.28 10.62
C LYS A 231 24.23 13.50 11.94
N SER A 232 23.38 13.91 12.87
CA SER A 232 23.13 13.15 14.10
C SER A 232 22.26 11.91 13.87
N TYR A 233 21.54 11.82 12.76
CA TYR A 233 20.64 10.72 12.45
C TYR A 233 21.39 9.57 11.78
N ARG A 234 21.15 8.34 12.24
CA ARG A 234 21.97 7.19 11.83
C ARG A 234 21.86 6.86 10.34
N ILE A 235 20.73 7.19 9.72
CA ILE A 235 20.51 6.90 8.29
C ILE A 235 21.07 7.98 7.36
N TYR A 236 21.34 9.20 7.85
CA TYR A 236 21.72 10.31 6.97
C TYR A 236 23.02 10.00 6.20
N GLY A 237 22.95 10.10 4.88
CA GLY A 237 24.08 9.83 3.99
C GLY A 237 24.28 8.37 3.60
N GLU A 238 23.43 7.44 4.06
CA GLU A 238 23.45 6.04 3.63
C GLU A 238 23.23 5.93 2.11
N PRO A 239 23.93 5.01 1.40
CA PRO A 239 23.72 4.79 -0.02
C PRO A 239 22.31 4.28 -0.33
N VAL A 240 21.65 4.91 -1.31
CA VAL A 240 20.33 4.49 -1.81
C VAL A 240 20.52 3.70 -3.11
N LEU A 241 20.00 2.48 -3.15
CA LEU A 241 20.19 1.54 -4.24
C LEU A 241 18.91 1.36 -5.06
N ALA A 242 19.09 1.16 -6.37
CA ALA A 242 18.00 0.80 -7.26
C ALA A 242 17.40 -0.55 -6.87
N VAL A 243 16.09 -0.61 -6.68
CA VAL A 243 15.40 -1.83 -6.21
C VAL A 243 15.08 -2.79 -7.35
N ALA A 244 15.15 -2.31 -8.58
CA ALA A 244 14.86 -3.07 -9.78
C ALA A 244 15.61 -2.45 -10.97
N ASP A 245 15.70 -3.21 -12.06
CA ASP A 245 16.06 -2.65 -13.36
C ASP A 245 14.98 -1.67 -13.80
N GLY A 246 15.36 -0.55 -14.42
CA GLY A 246 14.38 0.42 -14.88
C GLY A 246 14.98 1.57 -15.66
N THR A 247 14.11 2.53 -15.98
CA THR A 247 14.49 3.80 -16.62
C THR A 247 14.10 4.94 -15.71
N VAL A 248 14.99 5.90 -15.51
CA VAL A 248 14.70 7.11 -14.73
C VAL A 248 13.75 8.00 -15.53
N VAL A 249 12.61 8.34 -14.96
CA VAL A 249 11.57 9.18 -15.58
C VAL A 249 11.33 10.49 -14.83
N GLY A 250 11.90 10.64 -13.63
CA GLY A 250 11.92 11.88 -12.88
C GLY A 250 13.15 11.93 -11.99
N SER A 251 13.75 13.11 -11.83
CA SER A 251 14.89 13.31 -10.94
C SER A 251 14.99 14.77 -10.48
N ARG A 252 15.41 15.00 -9.24
CA ARG A 252 15.72 16.33 -8.69
C ARG A 252 16.88 16.26 -7.69
N ASN A 253 17.77 17.26 -7.65
CA ASN A 253 19.02 17.20 -6.87
C ASN A 253 19.48 18.55 -6.26
N ASP A 254 18.65 19.59 -6.34
CA ASP A 254 19.00 20.99 -6.05
C ASP A 254 18.40 21.52 -4.73
N LEU A 255 17.47 20.82 -4.09
CA LEU A 255 16.84 21.29 -2.87
C LEU A 255 17.73 21.06 -1.65
N PRO A 256 17.82 22.02 -0.71
CA PRO A 256 18.56 21.84 0.53
C PRO A 256 17.86 20.85 1.47
N ASP A 257 18.64 20.28 2.38
CA ASP A 257 18.09 19.56 3.54
C ASP A 257 17.33 20.53 4.44
N GLN A 258 16.24 20.04 5.04
CA GLN A 258 15.52 20.75 6.10
C GLN A 258 16.23 20.59 7.43
N THR A 259 16.00 21.54 8.34
CA THR A 259 16.37 21.39 9.76
C THR A 259 15.41 20.40 10.43
N PRO A 260 15.90 19.30 11.04
CA PRO A 260 15.00 18.31 11.64
C PRO A 260 14.16 18.80 12.83
N GLY A 261 13.12 18.03 13.14
CA GLY A 261 12.20 18.22 14.25
C GLY A 261 10.98 19.08 13.96
N ALA A 262 10.76 19.48 12.70
CA ALA A 262 9.50 20.05 12.24
C ALA A 262 9.37 19.95 10.71
N LEU A 263 8.14 19.76 10.23
CA LEU A 263 7.86 19.88 8.80
C LEU A 263 8.01 21.33 8.34
N PRO A 264 8.57 21.61 7.15
CA PRO A 264 8.64 22.97 6.62
C PRO A 264 7.24 23.54 6.40
N SER A 265 6.99 24.78 6.82
CA SER A 265 5.65 25.39 6.82
C SER A 265 5.19 25.92 5.46
N ASN A 266 6.11 26.36 4.60
CA ASN A 266 5.80 27.08 3.35
C ASN A 266 6.41 26.43 2.10
N LEU A 267 6.61 25.12 2.12
CA LEU A 267 7.14 24.40 0.96
C LEU A 267 6.06 24.25 -0.12
N PRO A 268 6.32 24.62 -1.39
CA PRO A 268 5.38 24.37 -2.48
C PRO A 268 5.11 22.87 -2.62
N ILE A 269 3.88 22.50 -2.97
CA ILE A 269 3.49 21.08 -3.06
C ILE A 269 4.34 20.29 -4.08
N GLY A 270 4.76 20.93 -5.18
CA GLY A 270 5.64 20.31 -6.18
C GLY A 270 7.07 20.05 -5.69
N GLU A 271 7.42 20.51 -4.49
CA GLU A 271 8.71 20.25 -3.84
C GLU A 271 8.60 19.26 -2.68
N ALA A 272 7.40 18.69 -2.45
CA ALA A 272 7.17 17.82 -1.30
C ALA A 272 8.12 16.62 -1.28
N ASP A 273 8.39 16.00 -2.44
CA ASP A 273 9.30 14.85 -2.58
C ASP A 273 10.78 15.22 -2.34
N GLY A 274 11.12 16.52 -2.31
CA GLY A 274 12.49 16.98 -2.13
C GLY A 274 13.37 16.70 -3.34
N ASN A 275 14.60 16.27 -3.09
CA ASN A 275 15.43 15.63 -4.10
C ASN A 275 14.99 14.17 -4.24
N PHE A 276 14.82 13.71 -5.46
CA PHE A 276 14.24 12.39 -5.69
C PHE A 276 14.74 11.75 -6.97
N ILE A 277 14.47 10.45 -7.10
CA ILE A 277 14.45 9.71 -8.35
C ILE A 277 13.12 8.99 -8.49
N ILE A 278 12.54 8.99 -9.68
CA ILE A 278 11.40 8.14 -10.07
C ILE A 278 11.87 7.20 -11.17
N MET A 279 11.74 5.89 -10.94
CA MET A 279 12.08 4.85 -11.92
C MET A 279 10.83 4.17 -12.46
N ASN A 280 10.72 4.02 -13.78
CA ASN A 280 9.79 3.09 -14.41
C ASN A 280 10.41 1.69 -14.42
N ILE A 281 9.76 0.74 -13.72
CA ILE A 281 10.22 -0.64 -13.55
C ILE A 281 9.39 -1.65 -14.36
N ALA A 282 8.72 -1.16 -15.42
CA ALA A 282 7.79 -1.87 -16.31
C ALA A 282 6.43 -2.21 -15.68
N SER A 283 5.52 -2.75 -16.51
CA SER A 283 4.15 -3.17 -16.14
C SER A 283 3.30 -2.08 -15.48
N GLY A 284 3.55 -0.81 -15.80
CA GLY A 284 2.83 0.33 -15.25
C GLY A 284 3.20 0.68 -13.80
N ALA A 285 4.28 0.11 -13.26
CA ALA A 285 4.77 0.42 -11.92
C ALA A 285 5.96 1.40 -11.96
N PHE A 286 5.89 2.41 -11.11
CA PHE A 286 6.95 3.40 -10.90
C PHE A 286 7.39 3.41 -9.45
N VAL A 287 8.68 3.54 -9.19
CA VAL A 287 9.25 3.60 -7.83
C VAL A 287 9.76 5.01 -7.57
N LEU A 288 9.28 5.65 -6.49
CA LEU A 288 9.80 6.91 -5.99
C LEU A 288 10.83 6.64 -4.89
N TYR A 289 11.94 7.36 -4.94
CA TYR A 289 12.93 7.51 -3.88
C TYR A 289 13.01 8.99 -3.54
N ALA A 290 12.54 9.39 -2.37
CA ALA A 290 12.39 10.81 -2.01
C ALA A 290 13.34 11.24 -0.88
N HIS A 291 13.35 12.55 -0.61
CA HIS A 291 14.12 13.20 0.46
C HIS A 291 15.64 12.99 0.36
N LEU A 292 16.16 12.77 -0.85
CA LEU A 292 17.57 12.49 -1.08
C LEU A 292 18.47 13.67 -0.70
N LYS A 293 19.73 13.36 -0.38
CA LYS A 293 20.71 14.35 0.05
C LYS A 293 21.08 15.29 -1.12
N PRO A 294 21.15 16.61 -0.89
CA PRO A 294 21.52 17.59 -1.91
C PRO A 294 22.85 17.23 -2.58
N GLY A 295 22.88 17.33 -3.91
CA GLY A 295 24.07 17.03 -4.71
C GLY A 295 24.49 15.55 -4.74
N SER A 296 23.67 14.63 -4.22
CA SER A 296 24.00 13.20 -4.20
C SER A 296 23.32 12.37 -5.29
N VAL A 297 22.24 12.89 -5.89
CA VAL A 297 21.48 12.18 -6.93
C VAL A 297 22.33 12.06 -8.19
N GLY A 298 22.57 10.82 -8.63
CA GLY A 298 23.46 10.50 -9.75
C GLY A 298 22.74 10.42 -11.09
N PRO A 299 21.88 9.40 -11.31
CA PRO A 299 21.19 9.18 -12.58
C PRO A 299 20.30 10.36 -13.01
N ALA A 300 20.29 10.63 -14.32
CA ALA A 300 19.44 11.62 -14.96
C ALA A 300 18.22 10.99 -15.64
N VAL A 301 17.20 11.79 -15.92
CA VAL A 301 16.03 11.35 -16.71
C VAL A 301 16.48 10.78 -18.06
N GLY A 302 16.00 9.58 -18.37
CA GLY A 302 16.37 8.81 -19.56
C GLY A 302 17.42 7.73 -19.32
N ASP A 303 18.15 7.78 -18.20
CA ASP A 303 19.16 6.77 -17.88
C ASP A 303 18.51 5.42 -17.58
N HIS A 304 19.14 4.35 -18.08
CA HIS A 304 18.84 2.99 -17.68
C HIS A 304 19.68 2.61 -16.46
N VAL A 305 18.99 2.15 -15.42
CA VAL A 305 19.60 1.80 -14.14
C VAL A 305 19.37 0.31 -13.87
N LYS A 306 20.39 -0.37 -13.38
CA LYS A 306 20.31 -1.77 -12.96
C LYS A 306 20.02 -1.87 -11.47
N ARG A 307 19.29 -2.91 -11.10
CA ARG A 307 19.09 -3.28 -9.70
C ARG A 307 20.43 -3.29 -8.96
N GLY A 308 20.49 -2.60 -7.83
CA GLY A 308 21.68 -2.47 -6.98
C GLY A 308 22.60 -1.29 -7.33
N ASP A 309 22.35 -0.59 -8.44
CA ASP A 309 23.11 0.63 -8.76
C ASP A 309 22.86 1.73 -7.73
N LEU A 310 23.89 2.55 -7.49
CA LEU A 310 23.81 3.70 -6.60
C LEU A 310 22.99 4.82 -7.26
N LEU A 311 21.88 5.19 -6.62
CA LEU A 311 20.99 6.28 -7.07
C LEU A 311 21.38 7.62 -6.45
N GLY A 312 21.77 7.59 -5.18
CA GLY A 312 22.12 8.76 -4.39
C GLY A 312 22.33 8.40 -2.93
N LYS A 313 22.07 9.35 -2.03
CA LYS A 313 22.21 9.13 -0.59
C LYS A 313 20.99 9.65 0.16
N VAL A 314 20.69 9.03 1.29
CA VAL A 314 19.61 9.47 2.19
C VAL A 314 19.89 10.88 2.68
N GLY A 315 18.89 11.76 2.60
CA GLY A 315 18.97 13.16 3.01
C GLY A 315 17.82 13.54 3.93
N ASN A 316 17.43 14.81 3.87
CA ASN A 316 16.29 15.38 4.58
C ASN A 316 15.64 16.53 3.78
N SER A 317 15.67 16.46 2.45
CA SER A 317 15.14 17.52 1.57
C SER A 317 13.63 17.41 1.39
N GLY A 318 12.97 18.49 0.95
CA GLY A 318 11.52 18.48 0.71
C GLY A 318 10.67 18.54 1.98
N LYS A 319 9.48 17.95 1.95
CA LYS A 319 8.52 17.93 3.07
C LYS A 319 8.88 16.85 4.08
N SER A 320 10.06 16.96 4.67
CA SER A 320 10.62 15.99 5.63
C SER A 320 10.80 16.61 7.02
N GLN A 321 10.56 15.82 8.07
CA GLN A 321 10.76 16.22 9.47
C GLN A 321 12.07 15.72 10.07
N ALA A 322 12.63 14.64 9.54
CA ALA A 322 13.90 14.06 9.95
C ALA A 322 14.49 13.20 8.81
N PRO A 323 15.81 12.97 8.78
CA PRO A 323 16.43 12.15 7.76
C PRO A 323 15.85 10.73 7.67
N HIS A 324 15.32 10.37 6.49
CA HIS A 324 14.81 9.05 6.16
C HIS A 324 14.83 8.84 4.64
N LEU A 325 14.70 7.59 4.18
CA LEU A 325 14.40 7.30 2.78
C LEU A 325 12.91 7.01 2.63
N HIS A 326 12.17 7.92 1.99
CA HIS A 326 10.81 7.63 1.55
C HIS A 326 10.84 6.79 0.28
N LEU A 327 10.19 5.63 0.31
CA LEU A 327 10.07 4.74 -0.83
C LEU A 327 8.64 4.26 -1.00
N HIS A 328 8.09 4.40 -2.22
CA HIS A 328 6.82 3.80 -2.58
C HIS A 328 6.78 3.38 -4.04
N VAL A 329 5.81 2.51 -4.37
CA VAL A 329 5.46 2.14 -5.74
C VAL A 329 4.12 2.76 -6.09
N MET A 330 4.00 3.24 -7.32
CA MET A 330 2.85 4.01 -7.79
C MET A 330 2.49 3.66 -9.24
N ASP A 331 1.26 3.95 -9.65
CA ASP A 331 0.71 3.63 -10.98
C ASP A 331 0.95 4.71 -12.06
N GLY A 332 1.71 5.75 -11.72
CA GLY A 332 2.07 6.84 -12.63
C GLY A 332 3.39 7.51 -12.24
N PRO A 333 4.00 8.32 -13.11
CA PRO A 333 5.34 8.87 -12.91
C PRO A 333 5.39 10.13 -12.02
N ASN A 334 4.37 10.39 -11.20
CA ASN A 334 4.29 11.58 -10.35
C ASN A 334 3.99 11.18 -8.91
N GLY A 335 4.90 11.52 -7.99
CA GLY A 335 4.89 11.10 -6.58
C GLY A 335 3.64 11.49 -5.78
N LEU A 336 2.83 12.44 -6.28
CA LEU A 336 1.61 12.90 -5.60
C LEU A 336 0.32 12.68 -6.41
N LEU A 337 0.41 12.68 -7.74
CA LEU A 337 -0.75 12.57 -8.63
C LEU A 337 -1.10 11.12 -9.03
N ALA A 338 -0.29 10.16 -8.62
CA ALA A 338 -0.53 8.73 -8.81
C ALA A 338 -1.26 8.11 -7.61
N ASP A 339 -1.69 6.86 -7.76
CA ASP A 339 -2.17 6.03 -6.67
C ASP A 339 -1.12 5.00 -6.25
N GLY A 340 -1.01 4.77 -4.94
CA GLY A 340 -0.03 3.86 -4.36
C GLY A 340 -0.36 2.41 -4.70
N LEU A 341 0.59 1.72 -5.29
CA LEU A 341 0.52 0.30 -5.60
C LEU A 341 1.23 -0.52 -4.51
N PRO A 342 0.68 -1.69 -4.14
CA PRO A 342 1.42 -2.60 -3.27
C PRO A 342 2.57 -3.24 -4.02
N TYR A 343 3.58 -3.60 -3.25
CA TYR A 343 4.79 -4.27 -3.71
C TYR A 343 5.30 -5.19 -2.60
N VAL A 344 6.29 -6.02 -2.92
CA VAL A 344 6.92 -6.89 -1.93
C VAL A 344 8.43 -6.87 -2.11
N PHE A 345 9.19 -7.15 -1.06
CA PHE A 345 10.62 -7.37 -1.19
C PHE A 345 10.93 -8.83 -1.47
N GLU A 346 11.93 -9.08 -2.32
CA GLU A 346 12.35 -10.44 -2.68
C GLU A 346 12.79 -11.24 -1.45
N ILE A 347 13.62 -10.63 -0.62
CA ILE A 347 14.12 -11.21 0.62
C ILE A 347 14.37 -10.11 1.65
N LEU A 348 13.95 -10.36 2.88
CA LEU A 348 14.27 -9.53 4.04
C LEU A 348 14.34 -10.39 5.30
N THR A 349 15.00 -9.90 6.34
CA THR A 349 15.01 -10.54 7.66
C THR A 349 14.50 -9.57 8.71
N ILE A 350 13.60 -10.04 9.57
CA ILE A 350 13.02 -9.25 10.67
C ILE A 350 13.50 -9.82 12.00
N PRO A 351 14.56 -9.25 12.60
CA PRO A 351 15.05 -9.67 13.90
C PRO A 351 14.19 -9.15 15.07
N ALA A 352 13.42 -8.08 14.87
CA ALA A 352 12.63 -7.46 15.93
C ALA A 352 11.52 -6.57 15.36
N THR A 353 10.63 -6.12 16.23
CA THR A 353 9.66 -5.04 15.98
C THR A 353 9.81 -3.98 17.07
N VAL A 354 9.48 -2.72 16.79
CA VAL A 354 9.40 -1.69 17.82
C VAL A 354 8.23 -2.01 18.75
N ASP A 355 8.51 -2.00 20.04
CA ASP A 355 7.55 -2.15 21.12
C ASP A 355 7.20 -0.75 21.65
N GLY A 356 5.91 -0.39 21.68
CA GLY A 356 5.43 0.96 22.01
C GLY A 356 4.67 1.66 20.88
N GLY A 357 4.57 1.04 19.69
CA GLY A 357 3.81 1.58 18.56
C GLY A 357 4.34 2.92 18.05
N THR A 358 3.51 3.62 17.27
CA THR A 358 3.88 4.92 16.68
C THR A 358 4.26 5.95 17.73
N ALA A 359 3.61 5.94 18.90
CA ALA A 359 3.94 6.86 19.98
C ALA A 359 5.35 6.64 20.55
N GLY A 360 5.78 5.38 20.72
CA GLY A 360 7.14 5.06 21.16
C GLY A 360 8.19 5.39 20.10
N PHE A 361 7.85 5.20 18.83
CA PHE A 361 8.69 5.60 17.71
C PHE A 361 8.88 7.13 17.63
N ASP A 362 7.78 7.88 17.67
CA ASP A 362 7.79 9.34 17.64
C ASP A 362 8.55 9.94 18.85
N ASP A 363 8.42 9.35 20.05
CA ASP A 363 9.19 9.78 21.23
C ASP A 363 10.70 9.58 21.05
N ALA A 364 11.11 8.43 20.50
CA ALA A 364 12.51 8.12 20.23
C ALA A 364 13.11 9.07 19.18
N GLU A 365 12.38 9.36 18.11
CA GLU A 365 12.79 10.34 17.11
C GLU A 365 12.90 11.76 17.71
N ALA A 366 11.92 12.16 18.52
CA ALA A 366 11.84 13.51 19.10
C ALA A 366 12.84 13.77 20.24
N THR A 367 13.29 12.72 20.95
CA THR A 367 14.13 12.86 22.15
C THR A 367 15.52 12.25 22.00
N GLY A 368 15.74 11.39 20.99
CA GLY A 368 16.93 10.56 20.88
C GLY A 368 17.00 9.42 21.90
N SER A 369 15.86 9.10 22.55
CA SER A 369 15.75 7.93 23.41
C SER A 369 15.87 6.64 22.58
N PRO A 370 16.38 5.54 23.16
CA PRO A 370 16.47 4.27 22.44
C PRO A 370 15.08 3.66 22.24
N LEU A 371 14.86 3.08 21.07
CA LEU A 371 13.66 2.28 20.80
C LEU A 371 13.66 1.02 21.67
N ARG A 372 12.50 0.73 22.28
CA ARG A 372 12.25 -0.57 22.89
C ARG A 372 11.90 -1.55 21.78
N LEU A 373 12.55 -2.71 21.75
CA LEU A 373 12.38 -3.70 20.68
C LEU A 373 11.88 -5.03 21.25
N ALA A 374 10.87 -5.60 20.60
CA ALA A 374 10.45 -6.99 20.81
C ALA A 374 11.23 -7.90 19.84
N ARG A 375 12.21 -8.64 20.37
CA ARG A 375 13.05 -9.54 19.57
C ARG A 375 12.28 -10.77 19.08
N LYS A 376 12.56 -11.17 17.84
CA LYS A 376 12.12 -12.44 17.25
C LYS A 376 13.25 -13.45 17.32
N THR A 377 13.01 -14.59 17.96
CA THR A 377 13.99 -15.67 18.10
C THR A 377 13.39 -16.99 17.58
N PRO A 378 13.86 -17.51 16.43
CA PRO A 378 14.86 -16.92 15.53
C PRO A 378 14.32 -15.68 14.78
N PRO A 379 15.19 -14.83 14.20
CA PRO A 379 14.77 -13.80 13.24
C PRO A 379 13.92 -14.38 12.12
N SER A 380 12.92 -13.64 11.66
CA SER A 380 12.01 -14.09 10.61
C SER A 380 12.56 -13.74 9.23
N ALA A 381 13.03 -14.74 8.48
CA ALA A 381 13.35 -14.59 7.07
C ALA A 381 12.05 -14.61 6.25
N MET A 382 11.86 -13.61 5.40
CA MET A 382 10.66 -13.44 4.58
C MET A 382 11.04 -13.39 3.11
N HIS A 383 10.19 -13.97 2.27
CA HIS A 383 10.34 -13.97 0.82
C HIS A 383 9.08 -13.43 0.18
N LYS A 384 9.22 -12.48 -0.76
CA LYS A 384 8.09 -11.86 -1.48
C LYS A 384 6.98 -11.40 -0.53
N ALA A 385 7.37 -10.67 0.51
CA ALA A 385 6.47 -10.02 1.44
C ALA A 385 6.84 -8.54 1.64
N LEU A 386 5.85 -7.74 2.02
CA LEU A 386 6.06 -6.38 2.49
C LEU A 386 6.12 -6.38 4.04
N PRO A 387 7.09 -5.70 4.66
CA PRO A 387 7.16 -5.66 6.11
C PRO A 387 6.05 -4.77 6.68
N LEU A 388 5.51 -5.18 7.82
CA LEU A 388 4.57 -4.36 8.59
C LEU A 388 5.28 -3.16 9.20
N ASP A 389 4.51 -2.10 9.40
CA ASP A 389 4.90 -0.90 10.13
C ASP A 389 5.64 -1.26 11.43
N LEU A 390 6.70 -0.51 11.72
CA LEU A 390 7.56 -0.67 12.88
C LEU A 390 8.31 -2.01 12.98
N SER A 391 8.41 -2.76 11.88
CA SER A 391 9.37 -3.86 11.78
C SER A 391 10.80 -3.32 11.72
N ILE A 392 11.74 -4.01 12.37
CA ILE A 392 13.17 -3.84 12.11
C ILE A 392 13.53 -4.77 10.97
N VAL A 393 14.22 -4.26 9.96
CA VAL A 393 14.63 -5.00 8.77
C VAL A 393 16.15 -4.99 8.65
N ASP A 394 16.67 -6.19 8.44
CA ASP A 394 18.04 -6.43 8.02
C ASP A 394 18.06 -6.88 6.57
N TRP A 395 18.75 -6.11 5.74
CA TRP A 395 19.04 -6.46 4.36
C TRP A 395 20.25 -7.39 4.37
N GLY A 396 19.98 -8.69 4.35
CA GLY A 396 21.02 -9.70 4.28
C GLY A 396 22.00 -9.41 3.15
N THR A 397 23.28 -9.69 3.37
CA THR A 397 24.26 -9.75 2.27
C THR A 397 23.71 -10.71 1.21
N PRO A 398 23.77 -10.40 -0.10
CA PRO A 398 23.22 -11.28 -1.13
C PRO A 398 23.69 -12.71 -0.89
N LEU A 399 22.78 -13.68 -0.95
CA LEU A 399 23.07 -15.11 -0.80
C LEU A 399 24.08 -15.66 -1.85
N SER A 400 24.70 -14.80 -2.67
CA SER A 400 25.72 -15.13 -3.65
C SER A 400 27.14 -15.24 -3.07
N LYS A 401 27.32 -15.88 -1.91
CA LYS A 401 28.65 -16.42 -1.48
C LYS A 401 28.56 -17.72 -0.66
N GLN A 402 27.43 -18.41 -0.67
CA GLN A 402 27.39 -19.82 -0.28
C GLN A 402 27.10 -20.67 -1.51
N ASN A 403 28.17 -21.28 -2.01
CA ASN A 403 28.28 -22.33 -3.04
C ASN A 403 29.21 -21.92 -4.19
N LYS A 404 30.50 -22.19 -4.02
CA LYS A 404 31.26 -22.89 -5.06
C LYS A 404 31.60 -24.28 -4.50
N PRO A 405 31.46 -25.33 -5.33
CA PRO A 405 31.74 -26.71 -4.93
C PRO A 405 33.19 -26.91 -4.49
#